data_AF-A0A9N9E864-F1
#
_entry.id   AF-A0A9N9E864-F1
#
_cell.length_a   1.000
_cell.length_b   1.000
_cell.length_c   1.000
_cell.angle_alpha   90.00
_cell.angle_beta   90.00
_cell.angle_gamma   90.00
#
_symmetry.space_group_name_H-M   'P 1'
#
loop_
_entity.id
_entity.type
_entity.pdbx_description
1 polymer ?
#
loop_
_entity_poly.entity_id
_entity_poly.type
_entity_poly.pdbx_seq_one_letter_code
_entity_poly.pdbx_strand_id
1 'polypeptide(L)'
;FNRAGNPLLELVTEPVFKKLEDVSRFIKQLQNLLRYLDVSEARMEKGQLRIDLNFSLQLGDRYSTPRYEIKNLNSLANVEKAVKYEIKKHQLLFSQGKNPPLSQTLGFDESQQVTISHREKTNYFYLPEVNIPPIRIKVSEVRKIKDDLPKLPWVY
;
A
#
# COMPACT_ATOMS: atom_id res chain seq x y z
N PHE A 1 -8.59 19.34 12.71
CA PHE A 1 -9.99 18.86 12.80
C PHE A 1 -10.66 18.55 11.45
N ASN A 2 -10.23 19.09 10.30
CA ASN A 2 -10.98 18.97 9.02
C ASN A 2 -10.86 17.64 8.22
N ARG A 3 -10.36 16.54 8.80
CA ARG A 3 -10.27 15.22 8.10
C ARG A 3 -10.77 14.03 8.93
N ALA A 4 -11.11 14.25 10.21
CA ALA A 4 -11.60 13.19 11.08
C ALA A 4 -13.02 12.79 10.64
N GLY A 5 -13.30 11.49 10.56
CA GLY A 5 -14.61 10.97 10.16
C GLY A 5 -14.83 10.84 8.64
N ASN A 6 -13.87 11.21 7.81
CA ASN A 6 -13.97 10.95 6.37
C ASN A 6 -13.99 9.43 6.12
N PRO A 7 -14.89 8.91 5.28
CA PRO A 7 -14.92 7.50 4.94
C PRO A 7 -13.63 7.11 4.21
N LEU A 8 -13.06 5.97 4.59
CA LEU A 8 -11.86 5.40 3.99
C LEU A 8 -12.12 3.96 3.58
N LEU A 9 -11.52 3.56 2.46
CA LEU A 9 -11.43 2.16 2.05
C LEU A 9 -9.98 1.72 2.24
N GLU A 10 -9.75 0.73 3.09
CA GLU A 10 -8.46 0.06 3.23
C GLU A 10 -8.41 -1.15 2.30
N LEU A 11 -7.49 -1.14 1.34
CA LEU A 11 -7.27 -2.24 0.41
C LEU A 11 -5.90 -2.86 0.70
N VAL A 12 -5.90 -4.11 1.14
CA VAL A 12 -4.69 -4.90 1.40
C VAL A 12 -4.52 -5.92 0.28
N THR A 13 -3.35 -5.92 -0.36
CA THR A 13 -3.01 -6.89 -1.40
C THR A 13 -2.24 -8.07 -0.80
N GLU A 14 -2.42 -9.25 -1.37
CA GLU A 14 -1.48 -10.35 -1.18
C GLU A 14 -0.09 -9.99 -1.76
N PRO A 15 1.01 -10.60 -1.26
CA PRO A 15 2.37 -10.29 -1.70
C PRO A 15 2.70 -10.94 -3.05
N VAL A 16 1.96 -10.58 -4.10
CA VAL A 16 2.07 -11.16 -5.45
C VAL A 16 2.98 -10.36 -6.38
N PHE A 17 3.35 -9.14 -6.02
CA PHE A 17 4.20 -8.28 -6.85
C PHE A 17 5.67 -8.65 -6.73
N LYS A 18 6.29 -8.99 -7.86
CA LYS A 18 7.74 -9.28 -7.94
C LYS A 18 8.55 -8.14 -8.55
N LYS A 19 7.88 -7.22 -9.26
CA LYS A 19 8.50 -6.10 -9.95
C LYS A 19 7.82 -4.80 -9.56
N LEU A 20 8.62 -3.75 -9.45
CA LEU A 20 8.15 -2.42 -9.07
C LEU A 20 7.22 -1.83 -10.14
N GLU A 21 7.47 -2.14 -11.41
CA GLU A 21 6.65 -1.69 -12.54
C GLU A 21 5.21 -2.23 -12.44
N ASP A 22 5.05 -3.45 -11.93
CA ASP A 22 3.74 -4.06 -11.73
C ASP A 22 2.97 -3.38 -10.60
N VAL A 23 3.66 -2.93 -9.55
CA VAL A 23 3.08 -2.10 -8.47
C VAL A 23 2.59 -0.77 -9.02
N SER A 24 3.43 -0.06 -9.79
CA SER A 24 3.04 1.20 -10.44
C SER A 24 1.85 1.01 -11.40
N ARG A 25 1.81 -0.09 -12.16
CA ARG A 25 0.68 -0.43 -13.05
C ARG A 25 -0.59 -0.71 -12.26
N PHE A 26 -0.50 -1.50 -11.19
CA PHE A 26 -1.62 -1.83 -10.32
C PHE A 26 -2.26 -0.57 -9.73
N ILE A 27 -1.46 0.33 -9.17
CA ILE A 27 -1.96 1.57 -8.56
C ILE A 27 -2.66 2.44 -9.61
N LYS A 28 -2.09 2.59 -10.82
CA LYS A 28 -2.73 3.34 -11.91
C LYS A 28 -4.06 2.71 -12.33
N GLN A 29 -4.12 1.39 -12.44
CA GLN A 29 -5.36 0.68 -12.77
C GLN A 29 -6.41 0.86 -11.66
N LEU A 30 -6.00 0.79 -10.39
CA LEU A 30 -6.88 1.05 -9.26
C LEU A 30 -7.42 2.49 -9.28
N GLN A 31 -6.58 3.49 -9.51
CA GLN A 31 -7.02 4.88 -9.66
C GLN A 31 -8.03 5.04 -10.79
N ASN A 32 -7.78 4.42 -11.94
CA ASN A 32 -8.70 4.46 -13.08
C ASN A 32 -10.03 3.79 -12.76
N LEU A 33 -10.00 2.63 -12.08
CA LEU A 33 -11.20 1.93 -11.65
C LEU A 33 -12.03 2.77 -10.68
N LEU A 34 -11.40 3.35 -9.66
CA LEU A 34 -12.09 4.16 -8.65
C LEU A 34 -12.75 5.40 -9.26
N ARG A 35 -12.09 6.02 -10.24
CA ARG A 35 -12.66 7.15 -11.00
C ARG A 35 -13.77 6.70 -11.93
N TYR A 36 -13.60 5.56 -12.60
CA TYR A 36 -14.59 5.01 -13.52
C TYR A 36 -15.89 4.64 -12.80
N LEU A 37 -15.79 4.09 -11.59
CA LEU A 37 -16.93 3.75 -10.73
C LEU A 37 -17.48 4.95 -9.94
N ASP A 38 -16.91 6.14 -10.12
CA ASP A 38 -17.27 7.37 -9.41
C ASP A 38 -17.29 7.25 -7.86
N VAL A 39 -16.39 6.42 -7.31
CA VAL A 39 -16.27 6.22 -5.86
C VAL A 39 -15.18 7.08 -5.22
N SER A 40 -14.16 7.48 -6.00
CA SER A 40 -13.09 8.37 -5.54
C SER A 40 -12.30 8.95 -6.71
N GLU A 41 -11.92 10.24 -6.63
CA GLU A 41 -10.94 10.84 -7.54
C GLU A 41 -9.53 10.22 -7.40
N ALA A 42 -9.26 9.55 -6.28
CA ALA A 42 -8.02 8.83 -5.97
C ALA A 42 -6.73 9.63 -6.24
N ARG A 43 -6.75 10.95 -6.00
CA ARG A 43 -5.61 11.85 -6.20
C ARG A 43 -4.66 11.79 -5.00
N MET A 44 -3.43 11.34 -5.23
CA MET A 44 -2.43 11.18 -4.17
C MET A 44 -1.96 12.53 -3.63
N GLU A 45 -1.86 13.55 -4.49
CA GLU A 45 -1.47 14.92 -4.13
C GLU A 45 -2.49 15.61 -3.21
N LYS A 46 -3.77 15.22 -3.27
CA LYS A 46 -4.80 15.66 -2.32
C LYS A 46 -4.89 14.74 -1.08
N GLY A 47 -4.10 13.67 -1.05
CA GLY A 47 -4.14 12.63 -0.03
C GLY A 47 -5.44 11.82 -0.01
N GLN A 48 -6.10 11.67 -1.16
CA GLN A 48 -7.28 10.80 -1.34
C GLN A 48 -6.89 9.33 -1.57
N LEU A 49 -5.63 9.08 -1.96
CA LEU A 49 -5.03 7.76 -2.05
C LEU A 49 -3.69 7.80 -1.32
N ARG A 50 -3.48 6.86 -0.40
CA ARG A 50 -2.23 6.68 0.35
C ARG A 50 -1.76 5.25 0.19
N ILE A 51 -0.45 5.06 0.23
CA ILE A 51 0.16 3.77 -0.02
C ILE A 51 1.25 3.56 1.02
N ASP A 52 1.12 2.44 1.72
CA ASP A 52 2.20 1.87 2.53
C ASP A 52 2.68 0.62 1.79
N LEU A 53 3.99 0.53 1.57
CA LEU A 53 4.58 -0.54 0.78
C LEU A 53 5.28 -1.54 1.69
N ASN A 54 4.88 -2.80 1.58
CA ASN A 54 5.59 -3.91 2.22
C ASN A 54 6.51 -4.58 1.21
N PHE A 55 7.78 -4.80 1.57
CA PHE A 55 8.73 -5.51 0.71
C PHE A 55 9.67 -6.43 1.49
N SER A 56 10.13 -7.46 0.80
CA SER A 56 11.24 -8.33 1.18
C SER A 56 12.10 -8.55 -0.07
N LEU A 57 13.40 -8.73 0.11
CA LEU A 57 14.32 -9.04 -0.98
C LEU A 57 14.58 -10.53 -1.04
N GLN A 58 14.60 -11.06 -2.25
CA GLN A 58 14.87 -12.46 -2.53
C GLN A 58 16.14 -12.56 -3.37
N LEU A 59 17.15 -13.27 -2.89
CA LEU A 59 18.34 -13.66 -3.66
C LEU A 59 18.27 -15.16 -3.93
N GLY A 60 18.18 -15.53 -5.21
CA GLY A 60 17.91 -16.92 -5.60
C GLY A 60 16.52 -17.38 -5.15
N ASP A 61 16.43 -18.55 -4.52
CA ASP A 61 15.14 -19.18 -4.17
C ASP A 61 14.66 -18.88 -2.74
N ARG A 62 15.38 -18.06 -1.96
CA ARG A 62 15.03 -17.75 -0.57
C ARG A 62 14.95 -16.26 -0.33
N TYR A 63 13.98 -15.84 0.49
CA TYR A 63 13.96 -14.47 1.02
C TYR A 63 15.21 -14.24 1.85
N SER A 64 15.94 -13.19 1.49
CA SER A 64 17.22 -12.82 2.10
C SER A 64 17.07 -11.67 3.09
N THR A 65 15.87 -11.11 3.25
CA THR A 65 15.56 -10.09 4.23
C THR A 65 14.24 -10.38 4.96
N PRO A 66 14.03 -9.85 6.18
CA PRO A 66 12.70 -9.78 6.76
C PRO A 66 11.80 -8.82 5.96
N ARG A 67 10.52 -8.75 6.35
CA ARG A 67 9.57 -7.79 5.81
C ARG A 67 9.86 -6.39 6.36
N TYR A 68 10.04 -5.44 5.47
CA TYR A 68 10.06 -4.02 5.77
C TYR A 68 8.80 -3.36 5.27
N GLU A 69 8.42 -2.27 5.93
CA GLU A 69 7.24 -1.48 5.58
C GLU A 69 7.67 -0.03 5.37
N ILE A 70 7.45 0.55 4.19
CA ILE A 70 7.71 1.96 3.90
C ILE A 70 6.37 2.70 3.94
N LYS A 71 6.23 3.64 4.87
CA LYS A 71 5.02 4.44 5.08
C LYS A 71 5.08 5.81 4.41
N ASN A 72 3.89 6.39 4.23
CA ASN A 72 3.70 7.77 3.79
C ASN A 72 4.20 8.06 2.37
N LEU A 73 3.99 7.14 1.42
CA LEU A 73 4.36 7.34 0.03
C LEU A 73 3.27 8.17 -0.69
N ASN A 74 3.53 9.46 -0.87
CA ASN A 74 2.56 10.43 -1.42
C ASN A 74 2.50 10.50 -2.95
N SER A 75 3.36 9.78 -3.66
CA SER A 75 3.34 9.70 -5.11
C SER A 75 3.90 8.37 -5.62
N LEU A 76 3.50 7.98 -6.83
CA LEU A 76 4.10 6.82 -7.51
C LEU A 76 5.61 6.96 -7.68
N ALA A 77 6.09 8.16 -7.98
CA ALA A 77 7.52 8.43 -8.07
C ALA A 77 8.22 8.15 -6.73
N ASN A 78 7.60 8.49 -5.60
CA ASN A 78 8.18 8.23 -4.29
C ASN A 78 8.18 6.75 -3.95
N VAL A 79 7.13 6.00 -4.33
CA VAL A 79 7.13 4.53 -4.23
C VAL A 79 8.34 3.96 -4.95
N GLU A 80 8.56 4.36 -6.21
CA GLU A 80 9.66 3.83 -7.01
C GLU A 80 11.03 4.18 -6.45
N LYS A 81 11.23 5.44 -6.04
CA LYS A 81 12.51 5.92 -5.52
C LYS A 81 12.83 5.28 -4.16
N ALA A 82 11.84 5.14 -3.28
CA ALA A 82 12.02 4.49 -1.98
C ALA A 82 12.45 3.02 -2.11
N VAL A 83 11.79 2.26 -3.00
CA VAL A 83 12.15 0.86 -3.25
C VAL A 83 13.52 0.73 -3.88
N LYS A 84 13.84 1.56 -4.89
CA LYS A 84 15.16 1.55 -5.52
C LYS A 84 16.28 1.88 -4.52
N TYR A 85 16.03 2.82 -3.61
CA TYR A 85 16.96 3.13 -2.53
C TYR A 85 17.18 1.92 -1.62
N GLU A 86 16.11 1.27 -1.15
CA GLU A 86 16.22 0.12 -0.26
C GLU A 86 16.86 -1.11 -0.91
N ILE A 87 16.59 -1.36 -2.20
CA ILE A 87 17.28 -2.41 -2.98
C ILE A 87 18.78 -2.15 -3.00
N LYS A 88 19.21 -0.93 -3.37
CA LYS A 88 20.64 -0.56 -3.43
C LYS A 88 21.32 -0.67 -2.08
N LYS A 89 20.66 -0.19 -1.03
CA LYS A 89 21.14 -0.24 0.36
C LYS A 89 21.39 -1.69 0.79
N HIS A 90 20.44 -2.59 0.53
CA HIS A 90 20.60 -4.01 0.87
C HIS A 90 21.64 -4.72 0.00
N GLN A 91 21.71 -4.41 -1.30
CA GLN A 91 22.76 -4.94 -2.18
C GLN A 91 24.15 -4.57 -1.66
N LEU A 92 24.34 -3.32 -1.21
CA LEU A 92 25.60 -2.88 -0.59
C LEU A 92 25.89 -3.66 0.70
N LEU A 93 24.90 -3.84 1.59
CA LEU A 93 25.06 -4.64 2.81
C LEU A 93 25.50 -6.07 2.50
N PHE A 94 24.86 -6.72 1.54
CA PHE A 94 25.20 -8.07 1.13
C PHE A 94 26.60 -8.16 0.50
N SER A 95 27.00 -7.18 -0.32
CA SER A 95 28.35 -7.11 -0.89
C SER A 95 29.45 -6.97 0.16
N GLN A 96 29.10 -6.42 1.34
CA GLN A 96 30.00 -6.28 2.50
C GLN A 96 29.95 -7.51 3.43
N GLY A 97 29.21 -8.57 3.08
CA GLY A 97 29.03 -9.74 3.95
C GLY A 97 28.24 -9.45 5.23
N LYS A 98 27.46 -8.36 5.28
CA LYS A 98 26.67 -7.99 6.45
C LYS A 98 25.28 -8.61 6.38
N ASN A 99 24.76 -8.94 7.56
CA ASN A 99 23.37 -9.37 7.72
C ASN A 99 22.41 -8.19 7.53
N PRO A 100 21.21 -8.43 6.97
CA PRO A 100 20.19 -7.40 6.86
C PRO A 100 19.67 -7.02 8.26
N PRO A 101 19.19 -5.78 8.45
CA PRO A 101 18.48 -5.37 9.65
C PRO A 101 17.26 -6.26 9.95
N LEU A 102 16.77 -6.18 11.19
CA LEU A 102 15.48 -6.76 11.56
C LEU A 102 14.31 -6.02 10.87
N SER A 103 13.11 -6.60 10.90
CA SER A 103 11.89 -5.95 10.38
C SER A 103 11.70 -4.56 10.98
N GLN A 104 11.55 -3.56 10.11
CA GLN A 104 11.44 -2.15 10.47
C GLN A 104 10.33 -1.47 9.68
N THR A 105 9.74 -0.46 10.30
CA THR A 105 8.88 0.51 9.62
C THR A 105 9.75 1.71 9.23
N LEU A 106 9.69 2.10 7.97
CA LEU A 106 10.51 3.11 7.33
C LEU A 106 9.62 4.26 6.86
N GLY A 107 10.11 5.48 6.91
CA GLY A 107 9.58 6.62 6.18
C GLY A 107 10.47 6.93 4.99
N PHE A 108 9.95 7.62 3.98
CA PHE A 108 10.74 8.13 2.87
C PHE A 108 10.88 9.65 2.95
N ASP A 109 12.11 10.13 3.05
CA ASP A 109 12.43 11.56 2.98
C ASP A 109 12.62 11.95 1.51
N GLU A 110 11.65 12.70 0.99
CA GLU A 110 11.66 13.14 -0.40
C GLU A 110 12.76 14.17 -0.71
N SER A 111 13.22 14.93 0.29
CA SER A 111 14.27 15.94 0.08
C SER A 111 15.63 15.30 -0.06
N GLN A 112 15.92 14.29 0.77
CA GLN A 112 17.19 13.57 0.80
C GLN A 112 17.20 12.34 -0.10
N GLN A 113 16.02 11.89 -0.56
CA GLN A 113 15.85 10.67 -1.35
C GLN A 113 16.34 9.41 -0.61
N VAL A 114 16.12 9.36 0.71
CA VAL A 114 16.53 8.28 1.59
C VAL A 114 15.36 7.74 2.41
N THR A 115 15.48 6.50 2.89
CA THR A 115 14.57 5.96 3.91
C THR A 115 15.12 6.19 5.31
N ILE A 116 14.21 6.48 6.23
CA ILE A 116 14.51 6.72 7.65
C ILE A 116 13.74 5.70 8.48
N SER A 117 14.43 5.04 9.42
CA SER A 117 13.81 4.05 10.29
C SER A 117 13.00 4.72 11.39
N HIS A 118 11.74 4.29 11.56
CA HIS A 118 10.88 4.69 12.66
C HIS A 118 10.95 3.65 13.79
N ARG A 119 10.98 4.13 15.04
CA ARG A 119 11.23 3.29 16.22
C ARG A 119 10.00 2.61 16.81
N GLU A 120 8.78 2.89 16.35
CA GLU A 120 7.58 2.51 17.10
C GLU A 120 6.64 1.58 16.32
N LYS A 121 6.33 0.44 16.96
CA LYS A 121 5.13 -0.37 16.68
C LYS A 121 4.22 -0.24 17.88
N THR A 122 3.05 0.37 17.69
CA THR A 122 1.97 0.35 18.68
C THR A 122 1.14 -0.90 18.46
N ASN A 123 0.89 -1.67 19.52
CA ASN A 123 -0.04 -2.80 19.45
C ASN A 123 -1.47 -2.28 19.63
N TYR A 124 -2.33 -2.57 18.67
CA TYR A 124 -3.76 -2.25 18.76
C TYR A 124 -4.50 -3.38 19.46
N PHE A 125 -5.39 -3.01 20.37
CA PHE A 125 -6.34 -3.93 21.01
C PHE A 125 -7.67 -3.83 20.28
N TYR A 126 -7.95 -4.81 19.42
CA TYR A 126 -9.19 -4.84 18.65
C TYR A 126 -10.34 -5.31 19.54
N LEU A 127 -11.35 -4.45 19.67
CA LEU A 127 -12.62 -4.74 20.33
C LEU A 127 -13.75 -4.28 19.41
N PRO A 128 -14.89 -5.00 19.36
CA PRO A 128 -16.07 -4.53 18.63
C PRO A 128 -16.52 -3.15 19.15
N GLU A 129 -16.85 -2.25 18.23
CA GLU A 129 -17.44 -0.95 18.58
C GLU A 129 -18.84 -1.16 19.16
N VAL A 130 -19.04 -0.77 20.41
CA VAL A 130 -20.29 -1.02 21.15
C VAL A 130 -21.44 -0.11 20.72
N ASN A 131 -21.12 1.06 20.16
CA ASN A 131 -22.13 2.02 19.72
C ASN A 131 -22.66 1.75 18.31
N ILE A 132 -22.02 0.86 17.54
CA ILE A 132 -22.41 0.56 16.15
C ILE A 132 -22.87 -0.90 16.07
N PRO A 133 -24.15 -1.17 15.77
CA PRO A 133 -24.63 -2.53 15.62
C PRO A 133 -23.96 -3.22 14.41
N PRO A 134 -23.86 -4.56 14.39
CA PRO A 134 -23.26 -5.26 13.26
C PRO A 134 -23.94 -4.92 11.93
N ILE A 135 -23.17 -4.46 10.95
CA ILE A 135 -23.65 -4.15 9.61
C ILE A 135 -23.89 -5.47 8.86
N ARG A 136 -25.14 -5.73 8.48
CA ARG A 136 -25.54 -6.93 7.71
C ARG A 136 -25.92 -6.53 6.29
N ILE A 137 -25.13 -6.97 5.31
CA ILE A 137 -25.38 -6.74 3.88
C ILE A 137 -26.06 -7.99 3.30
N LYS A 138 -27.25 -7.82 2.71
CA LYS A 138 -27.99 -8.94 2.10
C LYS A 138 -27.41 -9.26 0.73
N VAL A 139 -27.39 -10.55 0.38
CA VAL A 139 -26.96 -11.02 -0.94
C VAL A 139 -27.75 -10.34 -2.08
N SER A 140 -29.04 -10.05 -1.86
CA SER A 140 -29.87 -9.35 -2.83
C SER A 140 -29.43 -7.90 -3.06
N GLU A 141 -28.91 -7.21 -2.04
CA GLU A 141 -28.36 -5.85 -2.17
C GLU A 141 -27.07 -5.86 -2.98
N VAL A 142 -26.19 -6.85 -2.73
CA VAL A 142 -24.97 -7.05 -3.52
C VAL A 142 -25.29 -7.33 -4.99
N ARG A 143 -26.31 -8.15 -5.26
CA ARG A 143 -26.75 -8.45 -6.64
C ARG A 143 -27.25 -7.20 -7.35
N LYS A 144 -28.10 -6.39 -6.70
CA LYS A 144 -28.57 -5.12 -7.26
C LYS A 144 -27.40 -4.20 -7.64
N ILE A 145 -26.47 -3.98 -6.71
CA ILE A 145 -25.27 -3.17 -6.96
C ILE A 145 -24.49 -3.74 -8.15
N LYS A 146 -24.31 -5.06 -8.21
CA LYS A 146 -23.60 -5.72 -9.31
C LYS A 146 -24.29 -5.52 -10.67
N ASP A 147 -25.62 -5.59 -10.71
CA ASP A 147 -26.40 -5.42 -11.93
C ASP A 147 -26.39 -3.95 -12.39
N ASP A 148 -26.25 -3.01 -11.46
CA ASP A 148 -26.11 -1.56 -11.72
C ASP A 148 -24.68 -1.14 -12.06
N LEU A 149 -23.67 -2.03 -11.93
CA LEU A 149 -22.29 -1.68 -12.25
C LEU A 149 -22.11 -1.42 -13.75
N PRO A 150 -21.42 -0.32 -14.12
CA PRO A 150 -21.04 -0.12 -15.51
C PRO A 150 -20.09 -1.22 -15.99
N LYS A 151 -20.09 -1.51 -17.29
CA LYS A 151 -19.12 -2.44 -17.88
C LYS A 151 -17.72 -1.99 -17.57
N LEU A 152 -16.93 -2.85 -16.91
CA LEU A 152 -15.58 -2.49 -16.50
C LEU A 152 -14.69 -2.23 -17.71
N PRO A 153 -13.72 -1.31 -17.62
CA PRO A 153 -12.95 -0.83 -18.78
C PRO A 153 -12.04 -1.88 -19.44
N TRP A 154 -11.88 -3.05 -18.82
CA TRP A 154 -11.13 -4.19 -19.37
C TRP A 154 -12.01 -5.36 -19.81
N VAL A 155 -13.33 -5.22 -19.72
CA VAL A 155 -14.30 -6.20 -20.22
C VAL A 155 -14.76 -5.72 -21.59
N TYR A 156 -14.15 -6.28 -22.64
CA TYR A 156 -14.59 -6.13 -24.04
C TYR A 156 -15.69 -7.13 -24.34
#